data_AF-A0A368Y1R9-F1
#
_entry.id   AF-A0A368Y1R9-F1
#
_cell.length_a   1.000
_cell.length_b   1.000
_cell.length_c   1.000
_cell.angle_alpha   90.00
_cell.angle_beta   90.00
_cell.angle_gamma   90.00
#
_symmetry.space_group_name_H-M   'P 1'
#
loop_
_entity.id
_entity.type
_entity.pdbx_description
1 polymer ?
#
loop_
_entity_poly.entity_id
_entity_poly.type
_entity_poly.pdbx_seq_one_letter_code
_entity_poly.pdbx_strand_id
1 'polypeptide(L)'
;MATTTPRPFPNHLIKKGEADAALVRAVQTALKGHGYGPFTAGLFDAQMVAVVKVFQTQNVDSQGNALVVDGEIGRFTWGALFGVAAATEVPAPSSPLALQALGVAASQIGQMEVPLGSNRGPMVDHYLTVTGVPLTGSPDTRAWCMAFVYWAFHQAAVHLGTPNVVPRTAGCLDHWGRARFVPGVVRITGAEALADISLVKPGQVFICDFGHGLGHAGIVERVLPDGRLVTVEGNTNNDGSRSGVGVFRLERRKLSDKLLKGLVDYSAS
;
A
#
# COMPACT_ATOMS: atom_id res chain seq x y z
N MET A 1 16.03 -30.49 -1.03
CA MET A 1 15.60 -29.11 -0.72
C MET A 1 14.97 -29.17 0.65
N ALA A 2 15.49 -28.42 1.64
CA ALA A 2 14.87 -28.39 2.96
C ALA A 2 13.49 -27.74 2.83
N THR A 3 12.45 -28.45 3.26
CA THR A 3 11.08 -27.93 3.32
C THR A 3 11.05 -26.86 4.41
N THR A 4 11.16 -25.58 4.03
CA THR A 4 10.97 -24.45 4.94
C THR A 4 9.51 -24.38 5.35
N THR A 5 9.22 -24.73 6.60
CA THR A 5 7.88 -24.52 7.17
C THR A 5 7.59 -23.02 7.20
N PRO A 6 6.50 -22.54 6.55
CA PRO A 6 6.12 -21.15 6.57
C PRO A 6 5.97 -20.62 7.99
N ARG A 7 6.65 -19.51 8.30
CA ARG A 7 6.57 -18.86 9.62
C ARG A 7 5.93 -17.47 9.48
N PRO A 8 5.00 -17.07 10.37
CA PRO A 8 4.46 -15.72 10.34
C PRO A 8 5.57 -14.68 10.57
N PHE A 9 5.51 -13.60 9.80
CA PHE A 9 6.40 -12.45 9.98
C PHE A 9 6.06 -11.76 11.31
N PRO A 10 7.04 -11.35 12.14
CA PRO A 10 6.79 -10.75 13.46
C PRO A 10 6.21 -9.32 13.42
N ASN A 11 5.67 -8.90 12.28
CA ASN A 11 5.04 -7.59 12.06
C ASN A 11 5.92 -6.39 12.44
N HIS A 12 7.25 -6.53 12.36
CA HIS A 12 8.21 -5.43 12.44
C HIS A 12 9.51 -5.76 11.72
N LEU A 13 10.23 -4.71 11.33
CA LEU A 13 11.53 -4.83 10.66
C LEU A 13 12.60 -5.31 11.64
N ILE A 14 13.22 -6.46 11.35
CA ILE A 14 14.31 -7.01 12.16
C ILE A 14 15.63 -6.43 11.65
N LYS A 15 16.39 -5.76 12.52
CA LYS A 15 17.61 -5.04 12.13
C LYS A 15 18.67 -5.09 13.22
N LYS A 16 19.81 -4.44 12.96
CA LYS A 16 20.90 -4.35 13.94
C LYS A 16 20.38 -3.83 15.28
N GLY A 17 20.71 -4.54 16.35
CA GLY A 17 20.26 -4.21 17.71
C GLY A 17 18.88 -4.78 18.09
N GLU A 18 18.32 -5.71 17.31
CA GLU A 18 17.13 -6.47 17.68
C GLU A 18 17.25 -7.04 19.12
N ALA A 19 16.24 -6.78 19.94
CA ALA A 19 16.21 -7.16 21.35
C ALA A 19 15.70 -8.60 21.56
N ASP A 20 14.88 -9.12 20.66
CA ASP A 20 14.39 -10.50 20.73
C ASP A 20 15.47 -11.50 20.28
N ALA A 21 16.31 -11.92 21.23
CA ALA A 21 17.36 -12.91 20.97
C ALA A 21 16.82 -14.27 20.50
N ALA A 22 15.57 -14.64 20.82
CA ALA A 22 14.97 -15.89 20.36
C ALA A 22 14.58 -15.79 18.87
N LEU A 23 14.00 -14.66 18.46
CA LEU A 23 13.75 -14.33 17.06
C LEU A 23 15.05 -14.32 16.25
N VAL A 24 16.09 -13.64 16.75
CA VAL A 24 17.41 -13.59 16.09
C VAL A 24 17.99 -14.99 15.93
N ARG A 25 17.97 -15.83 16.97
CA ARG A 25 18.45 -17.22 16.87
C ARG A 25 17.70 -18.03 15.82
N ALA A 26 16.38 -17.82 15.68
CA ALA A 26 15.62 -18.53 14.68
C ALA A 26 15.97 -18.09 13.24
N VAL A 27 16.15 -16.78 13.03
CA VAL A 27 16.65 -16.24 11.75
C VAL A 27 18.03 -16.81 11.42
N GLN A 28 18.95 -16.76 12.37
CA GLN A 28 20.29 -17.33 12.20
C GLN A 28 20.23 -18.82 11.86
N THR A 29 19.31 -19.58 12.46
CA THR A 29 19.11 -20.99 12.18
C THR A 29 18.63 -21.22 10.76
N ALA A 30 17.64 -20.44 10.30
CA ALA A 30 17.17 -20.52 8.92
C ALA A 30 18.28 -20.15 7.93
N LEU A 31 18.99 -19.04 8.15
CA LEU A 31 20.10 -18.62 7.28
C LEU A 31 21.20 -19.69 7.20
N LYS A 32 21.57 -20.31 8.33
CA LYS A 32 22.50 -21.46 8.35
C LYS A 32 21.98 -22.63 7.52
N GLY A 33 20.68 -22.92 7.61
CA GLY A 33 20.03 -23.95 6.80
C GLY A 33 20.10 -23.70 5.30
N HIS A 34 20.23 -22.43 4.89
CA HIS A 34 20.47 -22.00 3.51
C HIS A 34 21.96 -21.80 3.18
N GLY A 35 22.88 -22.16 4.08
CA GLY A 35 24.33 -22.08 3.85
C GLY A 35 24.97 -20.73 4.20
N TYR A 36 24.25 -19.84 4.88
CA TYR A 36 24.75 -18.51 5.26
C TYR A 36 25.27 -18.47 6.70
N GLY A 37 26.32 -17.68 6.93
CA GLY A 37 26.98 -17.48 8.22
C GLY A 37 28.41 -16.96 8.04
N PRO A 38 29.26 -16.95 9.09
CA PRO A 38 28.97 -17.31 10.48
C PRO A 38 28.22 -16.19 11.24
N PHE A 39 27.77 -16.49 12.47
CA PHE A 39 27.00 -15.57 13.32
C PHE A 39 27.44 -15.65 14.78
N THR A 40 27.37 -14.51 15.48
CA THR A 40 27.34 -14.48 16.95
C THR A 40 25.95 -14.87 17.45
N ALA A 41 25.86 -15.92 18.28
CA ALA A 41 24.58 -16.52 18.65
C ALA A 41 23.62 -15.52 19.30
N GLY A 42 22.44 -15.33 18.70
CA GLY A 42 21.38 -14.47 19.24
C GLY A 42 21.63 -12.97 19.14
N LEU A 43 22.70 -12.53 18.46
CA LEU A 43 22.96 -11.12 18.21
C LEU A 43 22.76 -10.77 16.73
N PHE A 44 21.94 -9.75 16.47
CA PHE A 44 21.87 -9.10 15.17
C PHE A 44 22.91 -7.97 15.14
N ASP A 45 24.17 -8.35 14.99
CA ASP A 45 25.33 -7.46 14.98
C ASP A 45 25.72 -7.03 13.54
N ALA A 46 26.83 -6.30 13.41
CA ALA A 46 27.32 -5.86 12.10
C ALA A 46 27.72 -7.04 11.18
N GLN A 47 28.11 -8.18 11.75
CA GLN A 47 28.42 -9.39 10.98
C GLN A 47 27.14 -9.99 10.40
N MET A 48 26.10 -10.11 11.21
CA MET A 48 24.80 -10.59 10.75
C MET A 48 24.21 -9.67 9.65
N VAL A 49 24.33 -8.34 9.79
CA VAL A 49 23.94 -7.38 8.73
C VAL A 49 24.65 -7.70 7.40
N ALA A 50 25.96 -7.95 7.42
CA ALA A 50 26.71 -8.29 6.20
C ALA A 50 26.23 -9.61 5.58
N VAL A 51 25.99 -10.63 6.40
CA VAL A 51 25.47 -11.93 5.93
C VAL A 51 24.07 -11.78 5.31
N VAL A 52 23.19 -10.97 5.93
CA VAL A 52 21.85 -10.69 5.38
C VAL A 52 21.94 -9.99 4.03
N LYS A 53 22.88 -9.06 3.84
CA LYS A 53 23.10 -8.43 2.51
C LYS A 53 23.52 -9.43 1.44
N VAL A 54 24.37 -10.40 1.79
CA VAL A 54 24.76 -11.48 0.85
C VAL A 54 23.54 -12.33 0.49
N PHE A 55 22.73 -12.71 1.48
CA PHE A 55 21.46 -13.41 1.25
C PHE A 55 20.55 -12.62 0.31
N GLN A 56 20.31 -11.33 0.59
CA GLN A 56 19.46 -10.46 -0.23
C GLN A 56 19.95 -10.32 -1.67
N THR A 57 21.26 -10.26 -1.88
CA THR A 57 21.86 -10.16 -3.22
C THR A 57 21.66 -11.43 -4.04
N GLN A 58 21.54 -12.58 -3.40
CA GLN A 58 21.48 -13.89 -4.05
C GLN A 58 20.06 -14.47 -4.14
N ASN A 59 19.06 -13.79 -3.58
CA ASN A 59 17.70 -14.30 -3.48
C ASN A 59 16.67 -13.26 -3.96
N VAL A 60 15.47 -13.75 -4.23
CA VAL A 60 14.34 -12.99 -4.76
C VAL A 60 13.12 -13.13 -3.85
N ASP A 61 12.16 -12.22 -3.98
CA ASP A 61 10.85 -12.36 -3.36
C ASP A 61 10.03 -13.51 -4.00
N SER A 62 8.85 -13.80 -3.45
CA SER A 62 7.96 -14.87 -3.93
C SER A 62 7.50 -14.69 -5.38
N GLN A 63 7.75 -13.54 -6.00
CA GLN A 63 7.42 -13.23 -7.39
C GLN A 63 8.66 -13.17 -8.30
N GLY A 64 9.85 -13.48 -7.78
CA GLY A 64 11.08 -13.42 -8.55
C GLY A 64 11.71 -12.04 -8.64
N ASN A 65 11.24 -11.04 -7.89
CA ASN A 65 11.90 -9.73 -7.87
C ASN A 65 13.10 -9.72 -6.93
N ALA A 66 14.15 -8.99 -7.29
CA ALA A 66 15.31 -8.81 -6.41
C ALA A 66 14.91 -8.18 -5.06
N LEU A 67 15.51 -8.68 -3.97
CA LEU A 67 15.35 -8.11 -2.65
C LEU A 67 16.14 -6.79 -2.51
N VAL A 68 15.70 -5.91 -1.61
CA VAL A 68 16.47 -4.71 -1.25
C VAL A 68 17.69 -5.15 -0.43
N VAL A 69 18.88 -4.70 -0.81
CA VAL A 69 20.15 -5.08 -0.16
C VAL A 69 20.52 -4.07 0.94
N ASP A 70 19.75 -4.06 2.02
CA ASP A 70 19.91 -3.15 3.16
C ASP A 70 20.51 -3.82 4.41
N GLY A 71 20.52 -5.16 4.47
CA GLY A 71 20.94 -5.93 5.64
C GLY A 71 19.91 -6.00 6.75
N GLU A 72 18.67 -5.59 6.46
CA GLU A 72 17.52 -5.65 7.36
C GLU A 72 16.54 -6.74 6.88
N ILE A 73 15.90 -7.45 7.80
CA ILE A 73 14.97 -8.52 7.47
C ILE A 73 13.55 -7.99 7.58
N GLY A 74 13.09 -7.40 6.49
CA GLY A 74 11.68 -7.11 6.24
C GLY A 74 10.93 -8.34 5.71
N ARG A 75 9.63 -8.17 5.45
CA ARG A 75 8.72 -9.26 5.06
C ARG A 75 9.13 -10.01 3.79
N PHE A 76 9.70 -9.31 2.79
CA PHE A 76 10.18 -9.97 1.57
C PHE A 76 11.42 -10.84 1.84
N THR A 77 12.39 -10.33 2.59
CA THR A 77 13.54 -11.11 3.07
C THR A 77 13.09 -12.29 3.93
N TRP A 78 12.11 -12.07 4.81
CA TRP A 78 11.51 -13.11 5.64
C TRP A 78 10.81 -14.19 4.82
N GLY A 79 10.00 -13.79 3.82
CA GLY A 79 9.31 -14.70 2.93
C GLY A 79 10.28 -15.53 2.08
N ALA A 80 11.39 -14.95 1.63
CA ALA A 80 12.46 -15.70 0.97
C ALA A 80 13.14 -16.69 1.92
N LEU A 81 13.28 -16.35 3.21
CA LEU A 81 13.98 -17.15 4.20
C LEU A 81 13.12 -18.31 4.75
N PHE A 82 11.84 -18.05 5.03
CA PHE A 82 10.93 -18.95 5.73
C PHE A 82 9.75 -19.44 4.89
N GLY A 83 9.53 -18.89 3.69
CA GLY A 83 8.28 -19.04 2.95
C GLY A 83 7.21 -18.04 3.40
N VAL A 84 6.20 -17.83 2.57
CA VAL A 84 5.09 -16.89 2.86
C VAL A 84 4.00 -17.64 3.63
N ALA A 85 3.96 -17.45 4.95
CA ALA A 85 2.82 -17.92 5.75
C ALA A 85 1.58 -17.06 5.44
N ALA A 86 0.40 -17.69 5.37
CA ALA A 86 -0.86 -16.96 5.29
C ALA A 86 -0.97 -15.98 6.47
N ALA A 87 -1.29 -14.71 6.20
CA ALA A 87 -1.47 -13.72 7.25
C ALA A 87 -2.66 -14.14 8.14
N THR A 88 -2.41 -14.42 9.42
CA THR A 88 -3.42 -14.88 10.39
C THR A 88 -4.12 -13.74 11.13
N GLU A 89 -3.66 -12.50 10.98
CA GLU A 89 -4.28 -11.35 11.62
C GLU A 89 -5.14 -10.58 10.62
N VAL A 90 -6.45 -10.62 10.85
CA VAL A 90 -7.41 -9.72 10.21
C VAL A 90 -7.13 -8.33 10.79
N PRO A 91 -6.79 -7.31 9.98
CA PRO A 91 -6.67 -5.94 10.47
C PRO A 91 -7.96 -5.54 11.21
N ALA A 92 -7.85 -4.67 12.22
CA ALA A 92 -9.04 -4.16 12.92
C ALA A 92 -10.08 -3.64 11.89
N PRO A 93 -11.39 -3.89 12.11
CA PRO A 93 -12.40 -3.61 11.11
C PRO A 93 -12.46 -2.11 10.79
N SER A 94 -12.61 -1.80 9.51
CA SER A 94 -12.75 -0.44 9.00
C SER A 94 -14.17 0.11 9.28
N SER A 95 -14.34 1.43 9.24
CA SER A 95 -15.66 2.05 9.45
C SER A 95 -16.67 1.63 8.36
N PRO A 96 -17.98 1.68 8.65
CA PRO A 96 -19.01 1.49 7.63
C PRO A 96 -18.82 2.40 6.41
N LEU A 97 -18.41 3.66 6.62
CA LEU A 97 -18.14 4.60 5.54
C LEU A 97 -16.99 4.12 4.65
N ALA A 98 -15.86 3.70 5.24
CA ALA A 98 -14.70 3.23 4.49
C ALA A 98 -14.98 1.94 3.70
N LEU A 99 -15.69 0.99 4.31
CA LEU A 99 -16.09 -0.25 3.63
C LEU A 99 -17.11 -0.01 2.52
N GLN A 100 -18.08 0.87 2.75
CA GLN A 100 -19.05 1.25 1.73
C GLN A 100 -18.37 2.00 0.57
N ALA A 101 -17.41 2.89 0.85
CA ALA A 101 -16.63 3.58 -0.18
C ALA A 101 -15.80 2.59 -1.01
N LEU A 102 -15.20 1.59 -0.38
CA LEU A 102 -14.50 0.50 -1.08
C LEU A 102 -15.47 -0.29 -1.97
N GLY A 103 -16.67 -0.64 -1.48
CA GLY A 103 -17.70 -1.32 -2.27
C GLY A 103 -18.17 -0.49 -3.47
N VAL A 104 -18.41 0.81 -3.26
CA VAL A 104 -18.75 1.75 -4.34
C VAL A 104 -17.62 1.82 -5.37
N ALA A 105 -16.36 1.99 -4.93
CA ALA A 105 -15.22 2.03 -5.84
C ALA A 105 -15.08 0.73 -6.65
N ALA A 106 -15.24 -0.42 -6.00
CA ALA A 106 -15.19 -1.73 -6.65
C ALA A 106 -16.29 -1.91 -7.71
N SER A 107 -17.47 -1.29 -7.54
CA SER A 107 -18.55 -1.31 -8.55
C SER A 107 -18.17 -0.59 -9.85
N GLN A 108 -17.14 0.26 -9.83
CA GLN A 108 -16.67 1.02 -10.98
C GLN A 108 -15.52 0.33 -11.72
N ILE A 109 -15.05 -0.84 -11.30
CA ILE A 109 -13.99 -1.56 -12.02
C ILE A 109 -14.42 -1.82 -13.47
N GLY A 110 -13.53 -1.48 -14.41
CA GLY A 110 -13.81 -1.56 -15.84
C GLY A 110 -14.45 -0.30 -16.43
N GLN A 111 -14.74 0.73 -15.63
CA GLN A 111 -15.07 2.06 -16.16
C GLN A 111 -13.85 2.68 -16.81
N MET A 112 -14.03 3.21 -18.02
CA MET A 112 -12.96 3.71 -18.87
C MET A 112 -13.21 5.16 -19.31
N GLU A 113 -12.13 5.86 -19.63
CA GLU A 113 -12.17 7.13 -20.35
C GLU A 113 -12.73 6.95 -21.76
N VAL A 114 -13.43 7.98 -22.24
CA VAL A 114 -14.00 8.04 -23.58
C VAL A 114 -13.74 9.43 -24.18
N PRO A 115 -12.80 9.56 -25.13
CA PRO A 115 -11.87 8.53 -25.63
C PRO A 115 -10.75 8.18 -24.63
N LEU A 116 -10.06 7.06 -24.82
CA LEU A 116 -8.96 6.65 -23.95
C LEU A 116 -7.83 7.70 -23.92
N GLY A 117 -7.30 7.97 -22.73
CA GLY A 117 -6.21 8.93 -22.52
C GLY A 117 -6.64 10.40 -22.56
N SER A 118 -7.95 10.67 -22.57
CA SER A 118 -8.49 12.03 -22.61
C SER A 118 -8.68 12.67 -21.24
N ASN A 119 -8.61 11.88 -20.16
CA ASN A 119 -9.10 12.24 -18.83
C ASN A 119 -10.54 12.79 -18.88
N ARG A 120 -11.39 12.17 -19.72
CA ARG A 120 -12.80 12.51 -19.94
C ARG A 120 -13.64 11.24 -20.19
N GLY A 121 -14.94 11.39 -20.08
CA GLY A 121 -15.92 10.35 -20.37
C GLY A 121 -17.14 10.52 -19.46
N PRO A 122 -18.29 9.89 -19.76
CA PRO A 122 -19.52 10.12 -19.00
C PRO A 122 -19.33 9.96 -17.47
N MET A 123 -18.74 8.85 -17.02
CA MET A 123 -18.46 8.62 -15.59
C MET A 123 -17.26 9.43 -15.06
N VAL A 124 -16.22 9.61 -15.86
CA VAL A 124 -15.02 10.38 -15.48
C VAL A 124 -15.39 11.85 -15.19
N ASP A 125 -16.27 12.43 -16.00
CA ASP A 125 -16.78 13.78 -15.84
C ASP A 125 -17.58 13.93 -14.52
N HIS A 126 -18.31 12.89 -14.10
CA HIS A 126 -18.97 12.87 -12.79
C HIS A 126 -17.96 12.86 -11.63
N TYR A 127 -16.89 12.06 -11.72
CA TYR A 127 -15.83 12.04 -10.70
C TYR A 127 -15.18 13.43 -10.55
N LEU A 128 -14.85 14.06 -11.68
CA LEU A 128 -14.25 15.40 -11.72
C LEU A 128 -15.19 16.47 -11.14
N THR A 129 -16.47 16.45 -11.52
CA THR A 129 -17.44 17.47 -11.13
C THR A 129 -17.69 17.50 -9.63
N VAL A 130 -17.73 16.34 -8.96
CA VAL A 130 -17.96 16.31 -7.50
C VAL A 130 -16.83 16.95 -6.71
N THR A 131 -15.61 17.06 -7.27
CA THR A 131 -14.48 17.76 -6.66
C THR A 131 -14.29 19.19 -7.16
N GLY A 132 -15.14 19.65 -8.09
CA GLY A 132 -15.08 21.01 -8.64
C GLY A 132 -13.99 21.21 -9.70
N VAL A 133 -13.42 20.13 -10.25
CA VAL A 133 -12.46 20.23 -11.35
C VAL A 133 -13.19 20.62 -12.64
N PRO A 134 -12.77 21.70 -13.34
CA PRO A 134 -13.37 22.09 -14.62
C PRO A 134 -13.19 21.01 -15.69
N LEU A 135 -14.23 20.79 -16.51
CA LEU A 135 -14.18 19.86 -17.64
C LEU A 135 -13.52 20.47 -18.89
N THR A 136 -13.20 21.77 -18.85
CA THR A 136 -12.48 22.51 -19.90
C THR A 136 -10.96 22.49 -19.65
N GLY A 137 -10.15 22.90 -20.63
CA GLY A 137 -8.68 22.98 -20.51
C GLY A 137 -7.92 21.73 -20.98
N SER A 138 -6.67 21.56 -20.54
CA SER A 138 -5.83 20.42 -20.93
C SER A 138 -6.21 19.13 -20.18
N PRO A 139 -6.16 17.95 -20.81
CA PRO A 139 -6.24 16.66 -20.12
C PRO A 139 -5.28 16.52 -18.94
N ASP A 140 -4.09 17.10 -19.02
CA ASP A 140 -3.05 16.97 -17.99
C ASP A 140 -3.43 17.60 -16.65
N THR A 141 -4.37 18.56 -16.67
CA THR A 141 -4.88 19.20 -15.45
C THR A 141 -6.10 18.48 -14.87
N ARG A 142 -6.51 17.35 -15.47
CA ARG A 142 -7.72 16.59 -15.11
C ARG A 142 -7.41 15.14 -14.70
N ALA A 143 -6.24 14.88 -14.13
CA ALA A 143 -6.00 13.62 -13.46
C ALA A 143 -7.11 13.38 -12.42
N TRP A 144 -7.74 12.21 -12.48
CA TRP A 144 -9.03 11.98 -11.79
C TRP A 144 -8.97 10.90 -10.71
N CYS A 145 -7.78 10.38 -10.37
CA CYS A 145 -7.61 9.34 -9.35
C CYS A 145 -8.17 9.74 -7.98
N MET A 146 -7.79 10.91 -7.44
CA MET A 146 -8.33 11.39 -6.16
C MET A 146 -9.78 11.90 -6.27
N ALA A 147 -10.18 12.39 -7.45
CA ALA A 147 -11.56 12.77 -7.72
C ALA A 147 -12.51 11.55 -7.64
N PHE A 148 -12.07 10.42 -8.19
CA PHE A 148 -12.74 9.13 -8.06
C PHE A 148 -12.82 8.64 -6.61
N VAL A 149 -11.72 8.73 -5.85
CA VAL A 149 -11.74 8.38 -4.41
C VAL A 149 -12.74 9.25 -3.65
N TYR A 150 -12.71 10.58 -3.84
CA TYR A 150 -13.67 11.47 -3.20
C TYR A 150 -15.12 11.14 -3.59
N TRP A 151 -15.36 10.87 -4.88
CA TRP A 151 -16.67 10.45 -5.38
C TRP A 151 -17.16 9.16 -4.70
N ALA A 152 -16.30 8.16 -4.54
CA ALA A 152 -16.66 6.89 -3.89
C ALA A 152 -17.09 7.10 -2.43
N PHE A 153 -16.33 7.91 -1.69
CA PHE A 153 -16.71 8.30 -0.31
C PHE A 153 -17.97 9.17 -0.26
N HIS A 154 -18.19 10.03 -1.26
CA HIS A 154 -19.40 10.83 -1.33
C HIS A 154 -20.65 9.96 -1.55
N GLN A 155 -20.61 9.01 -2.47
CA GLN A 155 -21.70 8.06 -2.68
C GLN A 155 -21.94 7.18 -1.44
N ALA A 156 -20.87 6.74 -0.78
CA ALA A 156 -20.97 5.98 0.46
C ALA A 156 -21.65 6.77 1.58
N ALA A 157 -21.25 8.03 1.76
CA ALA A 157 -21.86 8.94 2.74
C ALA A 157 -23.35 9.17 2.44
N VAL A 158 -23.71 9.40 1.17
CA VAL A 158 -25.11 9.53 0.73
C VAL A 158 -25.90 8.24 1.04
N HIS A 159 -25.35 7.07 0.72
CA HIS A 159 -26.00 5.79 0.98
C HIS A 159 -26.24 5.53 2.48
N LEU A 160 -25.27 5.91 3.32
CA LEU A 160 -25.33 5.70 4.77
C LEU A 160 -26.08 6.82 5.51
N GLY A 161 -26.44 7.92 4.84
CA GLY A 161 -27.04 9.09 5.48
C GLY A 161 -26.08 9.81 6.43
N THR A 162 -24.77 9.75 6.18
CA THR A 162 -23.72 10.38 7.01
C THR A 162 -23.00 11.50 6.24
N PRO A 163 -22.30 12.42 6.94
CA PRO A 163 -21.44 13.39 6.26
C PRO A 163 -20.24 12.74 5.58
N ASN A 164 -19.84 13.26 4.41
CA ASN A 164 -18.55 12.91 3.81
C ASN A 164 -17.43 13.73 4.46
N VAL A 165 -16.56 13.06 5.22
CA VAL A 165 -15.44 13.67 5.95
C VAL A 165 -14.15 13.79 5.11
N VAL A 166 -14.10 13.16 3.93
CA VAL A 166 -12.94 13.26 3.05
C VAL A 166 -12.80 14.70 2.53
N PRO A 167 -11.61 15.32 2.58
CA PRO A 167 -11.41 16.64 2.03
C PRO A 167 -11.82 16.71 0.55
N ARG A 168 -12.69 17.66 0.20
CA ARG A 168 -13.13 17.88 -1.18
C ARG A 168 -12.01 18.48 -2.03
N THR A 169 -11.26 17.61 -2.72
CA THR A 169 -10.17 17.98 -3.63
C THR A 169 -9.86 16.83 -4.59
N ALA A 170 -9.35 17.17 -5.78
CA ALA A 170 -8.79 16.20 -6.73
C ALA A 170 -7.25 16.07 -6.62
N GLY A 171 -6.60 16.86 -5.75
CA GLY A 171 -5.15 16.80 -5.55
C GLY A 171 -4.77 15.76 -4.50
N CYS A 172 -3.95 14.77 -4.86
CA CYS A 172 -3.52 13.71 -3.93
C CYS A 172 -2.74 14.26 -2.71
N LEU A 173 -1.78 15.17 -2.96
CA LEU A 173 -0.97 15.76 -1.89
C LEU A 173 -1.73 16.82 -1.08
N ASP A 174 -2.66 17.53 -1.73
CA ASP A 174 -3.58 18.45 -1.05
C ASP A 174 -4.54 17.68 -0.12
N HIS A 175 -5.07 16.55 -0.58
CA HIS A 175 -5.84 15.61 0.25
C HIS A 175 -5.02 15.14 1.47
N TRP A 176 -3.79 14.65 1.25
CA TRP A 176 -2.89 14.24 2.35
C TRP A 176 -2.60 15.38 3.34
N GLY A 177 -2.45 16.60 2.85
CA GLY A 177 -2.20 17.79 3.66
C GLY A 177 -3.42 18.21 4.49
N ARG A 178 -4.63 18.13 3.91
CA ARG A 178 -5.89 18.50 4.57
C ARG A 178 -6.39 17.44 5.54
N ALA A 179 -6.16 16.16 5.25
CA ALA A 179 -6.60 15.04 6.08
C ALA A 179 -6.13 15.16 7.55
N ARG A 180 -4.94 15.74 7.80
CA ARG A 180 -4.41 15.95 9.15
C ARG A 180 -5.24 16.87 10.03
N PHE A 181 -6.14 17.65 9.44
CA PHE A 181 -7.00 18.61 10.12
C PHE A 181 -8.45 18.11 10.26
N VAL A 182 -8.75 16.91 9.76
CA VAL A 182 -10.08 16.31 9.90
C VAL A 182 -10.14 15.57 11.24
N PRO A 183 -11.10 15.88 12.13
CA PRO A 183 -11.24 15.18 13.41
C PRO A 183 -11.42 13.67 13.22
N GLY A 184 -10.73 12.86 14.04
CA GLY A 184 -10.82 11.39 13.98
C GLY A 184 -10.06 10.74 12.82
N VAL A 185 -9.47 11.50 11.90
CA VAL A 185 -8.72 10.95 10.76
C VAL A 185 -7.25 10.80 11.10
N VAL A 186 -6.69 9.63 10.81
CA VAL A 186 -5.28 9.30 11.06
C VAL A 186 -4.51 9.22 9.75
N ARG A 187 -3.31 9.79 9.71
CA ARG A 187 -2.36 9.56 8.60
C ARG A 187 -1.28 8.61 9.07
N ILE A 188 -1.09 7.54 8.30
CA ILE A 188 -0.12 6.49 8.54
C ILE A 188 0.90 6.59 7.42
N THR A 189 2.14 6.93 7.70
CA THR A 189 3.19 7.03 6.69
C THR A 189 3.49 5.66 6.07
N GLY A 190 4.06 5.64 4.86
CA GLY A 190 4.50 4.39 4.23
C GLY A 190 5.50 3.62 5.12
N ALA A 191 6.36 4.33 5.84
CA ALA A 191 7.31 3.74 6.79
C ALA A 191 6.61 3.11 8.00
N GLU A 192 5.60 3.76 8.59
CA GLU A 192 4.80 3.18 9.68
C GLU A 192 4.03 1.95 9.21
N ALA A 193 3.36 2.01 8.05
CA ALA A 193 2.64 0.87 7.50
C ALA A 193 3.56 -0.31 7.12
N LEU A 194 4.78 -0.03 6.64
CA LEU A 194 5.81 -1.05 6.39
C LEU A 194 6.33 -1.66 7.69
N ALA A 195 6.50 -0.83 8.72
CA ALA A 195 6.96 -1.27 10.03
C ALA A 195 5.88 -2.06 10.79
N ASP A 196 4.60 -1.75 10.63
CA ASP A 196 3.48 -2.47 11.23
C ASP A 196 2.32 -2.57 10.24
N ILE A 197 2.17 -3.76 9.65
CA ILE A 197 1.16 -4.02 8.62
C ILE A 197 -0.26 -4.15 9.19
N SER A 198 -0.41 -4.35 10.51
CA SER A 198 -1.72 -4.40 11.15
C SER A 198 -2.44 -3.04 11.10
N LEU A 199 -1.68 -1.96 10.87
CA LEU A 199 -2.18 -0.63 10.61
C LEU A 199 -2.90 -0.49 9.27
N VAL A 200 -2.69 -1.42 8.33
CA VAL A 200 -3.25 -1.37 6.98
C VAL A 200 -4.61 -2.06 6.95
N LYS A 201 -5.67 -1.29 6.66
CA LYS A 201 -7.05 -1.75 6.70
C LYS A 201 -7.77 -1.52 5.36
N PRO A 202 -8.75 -2.37 5.01
CA PRO A 202 -9.64 -2.12 3.87
C PRO A 202 -10.29 -0.73 3.94
N GLY A 203 -10.51 -0.06 2.81
CA GLY A 203 -11.14 1.26 2.78
C GLY A 203 -10.22 2.45 3.09
N GLN A 204 -9.00 2.23 3.56
CA GLN A 204 -8.01 3.31 3.70
C GLN A 204 -7.62 3.87 2.33
N VAL A 205 -7.34 5.17 2.26
CA VAL A 205 -6.89 5.84 1.04
C VAL A 205 -5.37 5.85 1.01
N PHE A 206 -4.73 5.14 0.08
CA PHE A 206 -3.29 5.27 -0.11
C PHE A 206 -2.97 6.52 -0.93
N ILE A 207 -1.83 7.15 -0.65
CA ILE A 207 -1.31 8.31 -1.38
C ILE A 207 0.12 8.00 -1.82
N CYS A 208 0.39 8.16 -3.12
CA CYS A 208 1.73 8.23 -3.68
C CYS A 208 2.16 9.68 -3.91
N ASP A 209 3.44 9.95 -3.70
CA ASP A 209 4.09 11.23 -3.98
C ASP A 209 5.13 11.02 -5.08
N PHE A 210 4.90 11.63 -6.25
CA PHE A 210 5.80 11.54 -7.39
C PHE A 210 6.69 12.80 -7.52
N GLY A 211 6.65 13.70 -6.54
CA GLY A 211 7.33 14.98 -6.58
C GLY A 211 6.62 16.02 -7.46
N HIS A 212 7.05 17.29 -7.35
CA HIS A 212 6.54 18.42 -8.14
C HIS A 212 5.01 18.61 -8.10
N GLY A 213 4.36 18.21 -7.00
CA GLY A 213 2.90 18.31 -6.85
C GLY A 213 2.12 17.16 -7.51
N LEU A 214 2.81 16.23 -8.17
CA LEU A 214 2.22 15.04 -8.78
C LEU A 214 2.08 13.92 -7.74
N GLY A 215 0.99 13.17 -7.85
CA GLY A 215 0.74 12.03 -6.98
C GLY A 215 -0.32 11.12 -7.55
N HIS A 216 -0.58 10.04 -6.83
CA HIS A 216 -1.63 9.08 -7.16
C HIS A 216 -2.34 8.62 -5.90
N ALA A 217 -3.59 8.18 -6.05
CA ALA A 217 -4.39 7.72 -4.93
C ALA A 217 -5.33 6.59 -5.35
N GLY A 218 -5.77 5.83 -4.36
CA GLY A 218 -6.79 4.80 -4.50
C GLY A 218 -7.16 4.24 -3.14
N ILE A 219 -8.05 3.25 -3.14
CA ILE A 219 -8.58 2.65 -1.92
C ILE A 219 -7.96 1.27 -1.72
N VAL A 220 -7.46 1.00 -0.52
CA VAL A 220 -6.94 -0.31 -0.13
C VAL A 220 -8.10 -1.29 0.00
N GLU A 221 -8.05 -2.43 -0.68
CA GLU A 221 -9.03 -3.51 -0.54
C GLU A 221 -8.57 -4.51 0.52
N ARG A 222 -7.32 -4.95 0.46
CA ARG A 222 -6.71 -5.89 1.42
C ARG A 222 -5.19 -5.92 1.28
N VAL A 223 -4.55 -6.60 2.22
CA VAL A 223 -3.12 -6.89 2.19
C VAL A 223 -2.91 -8.36 1.85
N LEU A 224 -1.99 -8.63 0.93
CA LEU A 224 -1.58 -9.99 0.57
C LEU A 224 -0.58 -10.56 1.60
N PRO A 225 -0.48 -11.88 1.74
CA PRO A 225 0.47 -12.52 2.66
C PRO A 225 1.94 -12.10 2.46
N ASP A 226 2.31 -11.67 1.26
CA ASP A 226 3.65 -11.16 0.93
C ASP A 226 3.84 -9.65 1.23
N GLY A 227 2.81 -8.97 1.76
CA GLY A 227 2.86 -7.54 2.12
C GLY A 227 2.51 -6.57 0.99
N ARG A 228 2.11 -7.08 -0.19
CA ARG A 228 1.51 -6.24 -1.24
C ARG A 228 0.11 -5.80 -0.86
N LEU A 229 -0.31 -4.67 -1.40
CA LEU A 229 -1.68 -4.20 -1.31
C LEU A 229 -2.45 -4.62 -2.56
N VAL A 230 -3.68 -5.09 -2.33
CA VAL A 230 -4.73 -5.09 -3.34
C VAL A 230 -5.46 -3.77 -3.21
N THR A 231 -5.57 -3.03 -4.31
CA THR A 231 -6.15 -1.68 -4.35
C THR A 231 -7.18 -1.55 -5.45
N VAL A 232 -8.14 -0.64 -5.28
CA VAL A 232 -9.03 -0.16 -6.33
C VAL A 232 -8.65 1.28 -6.65
N GLU A 233 -8.26 1.52 -7.90
CA GLU A 233 -7.64 2.77 -8.33
C GLU A 233 -8.35 3.30 -9.58
N GLY A 234 -8.67 4.60 -9.60
CA GLY A 234 -9.10 5.32 -10.81
C GLY A 234 -7.92 5.98 -11.51
N ASN A 235 -8.09 6.37 -12.78
CA ASN A 235 -7.05 6.96 -13.63
C ASN A 235 -5.77 6.12 -13.59
N THR A 236 -5.91 4.81 -13.76
CA THR A 236 -4.79 3.84 -13.80
C THR A 236 -4.94 2.88 -14.98
N ASN A 237 -4.04 1.91 -15.09
CA ASN A 237 -4.00 0.86 -16.10
C ASN A 237 -3.34 -0.42 -15.52
N ASN A 238 -3.45 -1.53 -16.27
CA ASN A 238 -2.85 -2.81 -15.88
C ASN A 238 -1.35 -2.92 -16.20
N ASP A 239 -0.85 -2.16 -17.17
CA ASP A 239 0.54 -2.21 -17.65
C ASP A 239 1.50 -1.32 -16.86
N GLY A 240 0.97 -0.45 -16.00
CA GLY A 240 1.75 0.44 -15.18
C GLY A 240 2.25 1.72 -15.85
N SER A 241 1.72 2.04 -17.02
CA SER A 241 1.95 3.32 -17.69
C SER A 241 1.49 4.51 -16.82
N ARG A 242 2.16 5.66 -16.98
CA ARG A 242 1.82 6.92 -16.30
C ARG A 242 0.47 7.51 -16.73
N SER A 243 -0.03 7.13 -17.91
CA SER A 243 -1.32 7.57 -18.45
C SER A 243 -2.35 6.50 -18.15
N GLY A 244 -2.94 6.58 -16.97
CA GLY A 244 -4.08 5.73 -16.64
C GLY A 244 -5.30 6.09 -17.48
N VAL A 245 -6.17 5.12 -17.71
CA VAL A 245 -7.31 5.25 -18.65
C VAL A 245 -8.63 4.76 -18.07
N GLY A 246 -8.63 4.24 -16.84
CA GLY A 246 -9.83 3.65 -16.24
C GLY A 246 -9.66 3.27 -14.78
N VAL A 247 -10.67 2.55 -14.28
CA VAL A 247 -10.72 2.01 -12.92
C VAL A 247 -10.35 0.53 -12.92
N PHE A 248 -9.35 0.17 -12.11
CA PHE A 248 -8.82 -1.19 -12.04
C PHE A 248 -8.61 -1.64 -10.60
N ARG A 249 -8.72 -2.96 -10.40
CA ARG A 249 -8.18 -3.63 -9.22
C ARG A 249 -6.74 -4.03 -9.51
N LEU A 250 -5.80 -3.62 -8.66
CA LEU A 250 -4.37 -3.86 -8.83
C LEU A 250 -3.79 -4.59 -7.62
N GLU A 251 -2.79 -5.44 -7.85
CA GLU A 251 -2.08 -6.19 -6.80
C GLU A 251 -0.57 -5.90 -6.78
N ARG A 252 -0.15 -4.71 -7.22
CA ARG A 252 1.27 -4.37 -7.44
C ARG A 252 1.85 -3.36 -6.46
N ARG A 253 1.02 -2.72 -5.64
CA ARG A 253 1.48 -1.73 -4.66
C ARG A 253 2.19 -2.45 -3.51
N LYS A 254 3.39 -1.98 -3.17
CA LYS A 254 4.19 -2.52 -2.06
C LYS A 254 4.29 -1.45 -0.99
N LEU A 255 4.17 -1.84 0.29
CA LEU A 255 4.41 -0.92 1.42
C LEU A 255 5.86 -0.40 1.45
N SER A 256 6.79 -1.16 0.84
CA SER A 256 8.19 -0.76 0.68
C SER A 256 8.45 0.17 -0.50
N ASP A 257 7.43 0.56 -1.28
CA ASP A 257 7.60 1.50 -2.38
C ASP A 257 7.94 2.89 -1.83
N LYS A 258 9.08 3.45 -2.25
CA LYS A 258 9.54 4.77 -1.83
C LYS A 258 8.59 5.90 -2.27
N LEU A 259 7.76 5.65 -3.28
CA LEU A 259 6.74 6.59 -3.74
C LEU A 259 5.49 6.57 -2.85
N LEU A 260 5.28 5.52 -2.03
CA LEU A 260 4.15 5.46 -1.10
C LEU A 260 4.37 6.47 0.03
N LYS A 261 3.66 7.60 -0.03
CA LYS A 261 3.66 8.61 1.02
C LYS A 261 3.04 8.06 2.30
N GLY A 262 1.93 7.33 2.14
CA GLY A 262 1.24 6.67 3.24
C GLY A 262 -0.22 6.38 2.94
N LEU A 263 -0.96 6.10 4.01
CA LEU A 263 -2.37 5.77 4.06
C LEU A 263 -3.10 6.81 4.90
N VAL A 264 -4.33 7.15 4.51
CA VAL A 264 -5.24 7.97 5.31
C VAL A 264 -6.38 7.08 5.79
N ASP A 265 -6.54 7.00 7.10
CA ASP A 265 -7.54 6.20 7.77
C ASP A 265 -8.73 7.05 8.20
N TYR A 266 -9.87 6.83 7.53
CA TYR A 266 -11.18 7.42 7.83
C TYR A 266 -12.04 6.47 8.68
N SER A 267 -11.43 5.50 9.38
CA SER A 267 -12.19 4.54 10.19
C SER A 267 -12.67 5.08 11.54
N ALA A 268 -12.08 6.16 12.05
CA ALA A 268 -12.38 6.72 13.36
C ALA A 268 -13.17 8.04 13.31
N SER A 269 -13.67 8.41 12.12
CA SER A 269 -14.47 9.61 11.83
C SER A 269 -15.94 9.30 11.60
#